data_AF-A0A4S5EUL8-F1
#
_entry.id   AF-A0A4S5EUL8-F1
#
_cell.length_a   1.000
_cell.length_b   1.000
_cell.length_c   1.000
_cell.angle_alpha   90.00
_cell.angle_beta   90.00
_cell.angle_gamma   90.00
#
_symmetry.space_group_name_H-M   'P 1'
#
loop_
_entity.id
_entity.type
_entity.pdbx_description
1 polymer ?
#
loop_
_entity_poly.entity_id
_entity_poly.type
_entity_poly.pdbx_seq_one_letter_code
_entity_poly.pdbx_strand_id
1 'polypeptide(L)'
;MLVLALDTSTAACAVALAELTASDPARPVSTAAGGPIGGPTGLGVHVWPRGSVVIVDARRHGELLALSMRAVLDEAGVRPTDLGAVVVGAGPGPFTSLRVGMVTAAAFADALDIPVHGVCSLDGIGAATAGSVGVVTDARRREVYWARYDAGVRVGDPAVGRPAQVAQTMREFGVEAVTGPGRALYPEPFTGFAVVVDAGQAREAGLPEGGYPSPELLVGLAGADLLAGRDPSVLVPLYLRRPDATEPHAPKAVRV
;
A
#
# COMPACT_ATOMS: atom_id res chain seq x y z
N MET A 1 -11.60 5.61 15.93
CA MET A 1 -12.33 5.68 14.64
C MET A 1 -12.03 4.40 13.86
N LEU A 2 -13.02 3.72 13.29
CA LEU A 2 -12.79 2.54 12.45
C LEU A 2 -12.46 2.97 11.02
N VAL A 3 -11.40 2.41 10.45
CA VAL A 3 -10.89 2.76 9.12
C VAL A 3 -10.67 1.48 8.32
N LEU A 4 -11.25 1.43 7.12
CA LEU A 4 -11.02 0.36 6.16
C LEU A 4 -9.91 0.78 5.19
N ALA A 5 -8.84 0.00 5.07
CA ALA A 5 -7.75 0.25 4.14
C ALA A 5 -7.65 -0.81 3.06
N LEU A 6 -7.32 -0.41 1.84
CA LEU A 6 -7.12 -1.33 0.71
C LEU A 6 -5.97 -0.91 -0.21
N ASP A 7 -5.24 -1.89 -0.73
CA ASP A 7 -4.18 -1.69 -1.71
C ASP A 7 -4.24 -2.78 -2.79
N THR A 8 -4.20 -2.34 -4.05
CA THR A 8 -4.17 -3.20 -5.25
C THR A 8 -3.06 -2.77 -6.22
N SER A 9 -2.07 -2.04 -5.70
CA SER A 9 -0.99 -1.43 -6.48
C SER A 9 0.10 -2.43 -6.87
N THR A 10 0.09 -3.62 -6.29
CA THR A 10 1.07 -4.68 -6.55
C THR A 10 0.39 -5.97 -7.05
N ALA A 11 1.06 -7.11 -6.94
CA ALA A 11 0.43 -8.41 -7.16
C ALA A 11 -0.47 -8.84 -5.98
N ALA A 12 -0.32 -8.21 -4.83
CA ALA A 12 -1.14 -8.43 -3.66
C ALA A 12 -2.41 -7.56 -3.72
N CYS A 13 -3.55 -8.20 -3.49
CA CYS A 13 -4.79 -7.57 -3.10
C CYS A 13 -4.84 -7.57 -1.57
N ALA A 14 -4.59 -6.42 -0.95
CA ALA A 14 -4.51 -6.26 0.49
C ALA A 14 -5.69 -5.43 1.01
N VAL A 15 -6.33 -5.89 2.08
CA VAL A 15 -7.40 -5.18 2.78
C VAL A 15 -7.17 -5.33 4.28
N ALA A 16 -7.35 -4.25 5.03
CA ALA A 16 -7.34 -4.30 6.49
C ALA A 16 -8.41 -3.40 7.10
N LEU A 17 -8.87 -3.79 8.28
CA LEU A 17 -9.67 -2.97 9.17
C LEU A 17 -8.81 -2.63 10.37
N ALA A 18 -8.78 -1.36 10.72
CA ALA A 18 -8.06 -0.88 11.89
C ALA A 18 -8.86 0.14 12.67
N GLU A 19 -8.58 0.22 13.96
CA GLU A 19 -9.05 1.28 14.83
C GLU A 19 -7.95 2.33 15.03
N LEU A 20 -8.28 3.58 14.72
CA LEU A 20 -7.40 4.74 14.75
C LEU A 20 -7.69 5.59 16.00
N THR A 21 -6.65 5.87 16.81
CA THR A 21 -6.76 6.71 18.02
C THR A 21 -5.62 7.74 18.15
N ALA A 22 -5.91 8.88 18.77
CA ALA A 22 -4.94 9.96 19.06
C ALA A 22 -4.15 9.76 20.37
N SER A 23 -4.56 8.79 21.19
CA SER A 23 -3.90 8.42 22.45
C SER A 23 -3.69 6.92 22.46
N ASP A 24 -2.65 6.45 23.14
CA ASP A 24 -2.43 5.04 23.45
C ASP A 24 -3.53 4.58 24.44
N PRO A 25 -4.57 3.85 24.03
CA PRO A 25 -5.54 3.35 24.99
C PRO A 25 -4.84 2.37 25.94
N ALA A 26 -4.94 2.63 27.25
CA ALA A 26 -4.63 1.63 28.25
C ALA A 26 -5.42 0.34 27.93
N ARG A 27 -4.69 -0.73 27.58
CA ARG A 27 -5.23 -2.00 27.09
C ARG A 27 -6.22 -2.66 28.08
N PRO A 28 -7.42 -3.11 27.68
CA PRO A 28 -8.06 -4.24 28.34
C PRO A 28 -7.37 -5.53 27.89
N VAL A 29 -6.82 -6.28 28.85
CA VAL A 29 -6.16 -7.57 28.65
C VAL A 29 -7.10 -8.54 27.92
N SER A 30 -6.97 -8.64 26.60
CA SER A 30 -7.53 -9.74 25.80
C SER A 30 -6.41 -10.31 24.93
N THR A 31 -6.29 -11.64 24.92
CA THR A 31 -5.15 -12.40 24.41
C THR A 31 -5.39 -12.97 23.00
N ALA A 32 -5.98 -12.20 22.10
CA ALA A 32 -6.07 -12.55 20.68
C ALA A 32 -6.10 -11.27 19.83
N ALA A 33 -5.27 -11.23 18.78
CA ALA A 33 -4.91 -10.11 17.89
C ALA A 33 -3.84 -9.14 18.43
N GLY A 34 -2.84 -8.89 17.59
CA GLY A 34 -1.54 -8.29 17.88
C GLY A 34 -1.56 -6.83 18.34
N GLY A 35 -0.40 -6.38 18.81
CA GLY A 35 -0.18 -5.02 19.32
C GLY A 35 -0.21 -3.95 18.22
N PRO A 36 -0.05 -2.67 18.59
CA PRO A 36 -0.06 -1.58 17.60
C PRO A 36 1.04 -1.79 16.56
N ILE A 37 0.68 -1.64 15.27
CA ILE A 37 1.66 -1.55 14.19
C ILE A 37 2.25 -0.15 14.27
N GLY A 38 3.56 -0.07 14.49
CA GLY A 38 4.26 1.20 14.50
C GLY A 38 4.14 1.87 13.14
N GLY A 39 3.34 2.94 13.06
CA GLY A 39 3.45 3.90 11.96
C GLY A 39 4.80 4.64 12.02
N PRO A 40 5.06 5.59 11.11
CA PRO A 40 6.22 6.45 11.21
C PRO A 40 6.31 7.04 12.62
N THR A 41 7.42 6.80 13.31
CA THR A 41 7.63 7.32 14.66
C THR A 41 7.41 8.84 14.67
N GLY A 42 6.60 9.33 15.63
CA GLY A 42 6.38 10.78 15.83
C GLY A 42 5.07 11.37 15.30
N LEU A 43 4.17 10.59 14.68
CA LEU A 43 2.88 11.12 14.19
C LEU A 43 1.79 11.32 15.26
N GLY A 44 1.97 10.81 16.49
CA GLY A 44 0.96 10.93 17.55
C GLY A 44 -0.33 10.15 17.25
N VAL A 45 -0.23 9.12 16.42
CA VAL A 45 -1.34 8.29 15.95
C VAL A 45 -1.07 6.83 16.31
N HIS A 46 -2.11 6.13 16.77
CA HIS A 46 -2.06 4.70 17.04
C HIS A 46 -3.03 3.95 16.14
N VAL A 47 -2.54 2.88 15.50
CA VAL A 47 -3.30 1.99 14.63
C VAL A 47 -3.41 0.63 15.30
N TRP A 48 -4.64 0.23 15.63
CA TRP A 48 -4.96 -1.05 16.25
C TRP A 48 -5.58 -1.98 15.22
N PRO A 49 -4.87 -3.03 14.77
CA PRO A 49 -5.41 -3.96 13.79
C PRO A 49 -6.68 -4.66 14.31
N ARG A 50 -7.71 -4.73 13.48
CA ARG A 50 -8.94 -5.49 13.75
C ARG A 50 -9.08 -6.74 12.87
N GLY A 51 -8.32 -6.80 11.77
CA GLY A 51 -8.26 -7.93 10.86
C GLY A 51 -7.67 -7.49 9.52
N SER A 52 -7.04 -8.42 8.82
CA SER A 52 -6.49 -8.17 7.49
C SER A 52 -6.50 -9.41 6.62
N VAL A 53 -6.65 -9.18 5.31
CA VAL A 53 -6.62 -10.20 4.28
C VAL A 53 -5.67 -9.72 3.19
N VAL A 54 -4.63 -10.52 2.92
CA VAL A 54 -3.68 -10.25 1.84
C VAL A 54 -3.59 -11.48 0.95
N ILE A 55 -4.01 -11.32 -0.30
CA ILE A 55 -4.02 -12.41 -1.29
C ILE A 55 -3.14 -12.01 -2.47
N VAL A 56 -2.12 -12.82 -2.77
CA VAL A 56 -1.21 -12.59 -3.90
C VAL A 56 -1.74 -13.28 -5.15
N ASP A 57 -2.55 -12.58 -5.93
CA ASP A 57 -2.95 -12.98 -7.28
C ASP A 57 -3.21 -11.75 -8.17
N ALA A 58 -2.21 -11.43 -9.00
CA ALA A 58 -2.22 -10.24 -9.83
C ALA A 58 -3.41 -10.15 -10.81
N ARG A 59 -4.07 -11.28 -11.12
CA ARG A 59 -5.13 -11.36 -12.14
C ARG A 59 -6.54 -11.23 -11.57
N ARG A 60 -6.71 -11.38 -10.26
CA ARG A 60 -8.03 -11.55 -9.64
C ARG A 60 -8.44 -10.41 -8.71
N HIS A 61 -7.75 -9.26 -8.75
CA HIS A 61 -8.09 -8.09 -7.93
C HIS A 61 -9.57 -7.70 -7.99
N GLY A 62 -10.20 -7.69 -9.17
CA GLY A 62 -11.61 -7.34 -9.33
C GLY A 62 -12.59 -8.35 -8.70
N GLU A 63 -12.19 -9.62 -8.58
CA GLU A 63 -12.97 -10.66 -7.90
C GLU A 63 -12.71 -10.65 -6.39
N LEU A 64 -11.45 -10.47 -6.00
CA LEU A 64 -11.00 -10.65 -4.63
C LEU A 64 -11.33 -9.45 -3.74
N LEU A 65 -11.21 -8.22 -4.24
CA LEU A 65 -11.24 -7.02 -3.40
C LEU A 65 -12.53 -6.91 -2.58
N ALA A 66 -13.69 -6.99 -3.22
CA ALA A 66 -14.98 -6.89 -2.52
C ALA A 66 -15.22 -8.08 -1.56
N LEU A 67 -14.70 -9.27 -1.90
CA LEU A 67 -14.77 -10.45 -1.03
C LEU A 67 -13.89 -10.27 0.20
N SER A 68 -12.67 -9.77 0.04
CA SER A 68 -11.73 -9.47 1.13
C SER A 68 -12.25 -8.37 2.05
N MET A 69 -12.84 -7.30 1.50
CA MET A 69 -13.51 -6.25 2.29
C MET A 69 -14.62 -6.83 3.15
N ARG A 70 -15.49 -7.66 2.58
CA ARG A 70 -16.56 -8.30 3.34
C ARG A 70 -16.00 -9.24 4.42
N ALA A 71 -15.02 -10.07 4.07
CA ALA A 71 -14.43 -11.02 5.02
C ALA A 71 -13.86 -10.32 6.26
N VAL A 72 -13.08 -9.25 6.07
CA VAL A 72 -12.48 -8.50 7.19
C VAL A 72 -13.54 -7.84 8.08
N LEU A 73 -14.60 -7.29 7.48
CA LEU A 73 -15.71 -6.68 8.24
C LEU A 73 -16.52 -7.73 9.02
N ASP A 74 -16.86 -8.84 8.37
CA ASP A 74 -17.63 -9.94 8.95
C ASP A 74 -16.87 -10.60 10.11
N GLU A 75 -15.57 -10.88 9.94
CA GLU A 75 -14.70 -11.47 10.97
C GLU A 75 -14.57 -10.57 12.20
N ALA A 76 -14.54 -9.24 11.99
CA ALA A 76 -14.50 -8.26 13.08
C ALA A 76 -15.87 -7.95 13.70
N GLY A 77 -16.97 -8.46 13.13
CA GLY A 77 -18.34 -8.14 13.56
C GLY A 77 -18.71 -6.66 13.37
N VAL A 78 -18.09 -5.98 12.39
CA VAL A 78 -18.26 -4.55 12.13
C VAL A 78 -19.16 -4.35 10.92
N ARG A 79 -20.15 -3.46 11.03
CA ARG A 79 -21.00 -3.11 9.88
C ARG A 79 -20.32 -2.03 9.04
N PRO A 80 -20.56 -1.98 7.72
CA PRO A 80 -20.04 -0.90 6.88
C PRO A 80 -20.33 0.51 7.41
N THR A 81 -21.52 0.72 7.99
CA THR A 81 -21.95 2.00 8.57
C THR A 81 -21.23 2.39 9.87
N ASP A 82 -20.45 1.49 10.46
CA ASP A 82 -19.64 1.78 11.65
C ASP A 82 -18.25 2.34 11.26
N LEU A 83 -17.90 2.33 9.97
CA LEU A 83 -16.66 2.90 9.45
C LEU A 83 -16.73 4.43 9.45
N GLY A 84 -15.62 5.07 9.82
CA GLY A 84 -15.46 6.52 9.78
C GLY A 84 -14.71 7.03 8.55
N ALA A 85 -13.95 6.17 7.87
CA ALA A 85 -13.21 6.52 6.65
C ALA A 85 -12.74 5.29 5.87
N VAL A 86 -12.35 5.53 4.61
CA VAL A 86 -11.61 4.58 3.77
C VAL A 86 -10.22 5.14 3.46
N VAL A 87 -9.20 4.28 3.48
CA VAL A 87 -7.85 4.61 3.00
C VAL A 87 -7.51 3.70 1.82
N VAL A 88 -6.91 4.25 0.78
CA VAL A 88 -6.55 3.48 -0.41
C VAL A 88 -5.14 3.78 -0.90
N GLY A 89 -4.43 2.72 -1.28
CA GLY A 89 -3.20 2.83 -2.04
C GLY A 89 -3.43 3.51 -3.39
N ALA A 90 -2.88 4.71 -3.56
CA ALA A 90 -2.95 5.51 -4.77
C ALA A 90 -1.86 5.14 -5.79
N GLY A 91 -1.07 4.10 -5.53
CA GLY A 91 0.03 3.66 -6.38
C GLY A 91 1.38 4.22 -5.93
N PRO A 92 2.42 4.15 -6.78
CA PRO A 92 2.41 3.66 -8.16
C PRO A 92 2.08 2.16 -8.26
N GLY A 93 1.46 1.76 -9.37
CA GLY A 93 1.07 0.37 -9.62
C GLY A 93 0.58 0.13 -11.05
N PRO A 94 0.25 -1.13 -11.41
CA PRO A 94 -0.37 -1.44 -12.70
C PRO A 94 -1.71 -0.70 -12.89
N PHE A 95 -1.92 -0.14 -14.08
CA PHE A 95 -3.07 0.73 -14.37
C PHE A 95 -4.43 0.13 -14.02
N THR A 96 -4.66 -1.12 -14.44
CA THR A 96 -5.95 -1.79 -14.23
C THR A 96 -6.20 -2.10 -12.75
N SER A 97 -5.24 -2.71 -12.06
CA SER A 97 -5.43 -3.08 -10.64
C SER A 97 -5.53 -1.85 -9.75
N LEU A 98 -4.74 -0.80 -10.01
CA LEU A 98 -4.80 0.45 -9.27
C LEU A 98 -6.18 1.11 -9.41
N ARG A 99 -6.76 1.14 -10.62
CA ARG A 99 -8.13 1.65 -10.83
C ARG A 99 -9.18 0.82 -10.12
N VAL A 100 -9.05 -0.51 -10.10
CA VAL A 100 -9.97 -1.37 -9.35
C VAL A 100 -10.00 -0.95 -7.89
N GLY A 101 -8.84 -0.84 -7.23
CA GLY A 101 -8.75 -0.42 -5.83
C GLY A 101 -9.34 0.97 -5.60
N MET A 102 -8.86 1.97 -6.34
CA MET A 102 -9.25 3.37 -6.11
C MET A 102 -10.73 3.64 -6.40
N VAL A 103 -11.29 3.05 -7.47
CA VAL A 103 -12.72 3.21 -7.79
C VAL A 103 -13.59 2.48 -6.78
N THR A 104 -13.21 1.27 -6.36
CA THR A 104 -13.93 0.55 -5.31
C THR A 104 -13.91 1.32 -3.99
N ALA A 105 -12.75 1.86 -3.58
CA ALA A 105 -12.64 2.69 -2.38
C ALA A 105 -13.55 3.91 -2.44
N ALA A 106 -13.49 4.67 -3.54
CA ALA A 106 -14.28 5.87 -3.73
C ALA A 106 -15.79 5.57 -3.73
N ALA A 107 -16.23 4.56 -4.49
CA ALA A 107 -17.64 4.18 -4.55
C ALA A 107 -18.17 3.66 -3.21
N PHE A 108 -17.35 2.91 -2.46
CA PHE A 108 -17.72 2.40 -1.15
C PHE A 108 -17.82 3.53 -0.11
N ALA A 109 -16.88 4.47 -0.12
CA ALA A 109 -16.89 5.64 0.75
C ALA A 109 -18.07 6.58 0.44
N ASP A 110 -18.33 6.84 -0.85
CA ASP A 110 -19.45 7.64 -1.34
C ASP A 110 -20.80 7.06 -0.91
N ALA A 111 -20.98 5.74 -1.04
CA ALA A 111 -22.20 5.05 -0.60
C ALA A 111 -22.46 5.14 0.92
N LEU A 112 -21.43 5.40 1.72
CA LEU A 112 -21.49 5.51 3.17
C LEU A 112 -21.43 6.97 3.66
N ASP A 113 -21.25 7.94 2.76
CA ASP A 113 -21.02 9.35 3.09
C ASP A 113 -19.83 9.57 4.05
N ILE A 114 -18.71 8.87 3.79
CA ILE A 114 -17.47 8.97 4.58
C ILE A 114 -16.27 9.39 3.72
N PRO A 115 -15.24 10.04 4.28
CA PRO A 115 -14.06 10.45 3.52
C PRO A 115 -13.22 9.25 3.03
N VAL A 116 -12.57 9.44 1.88
CA VAL A 116 -11.57 8.52 1.32
C VAL A 116 -10.22 9.20 1.14
N HIS A 117 -9.16 8.63 1.71
CA HIS A 117 -7.80 9.17 1.61
C HIS A 117 -6.92 8.29 0.71
N GLY A 118 -6.26 8.92 -0.26
CA GLY A 118 -5.25 8.26 -1.10
C GLY A 118 -3.86 8.38 -0.47
N VAL A 119 -3.16 7.25 -0.33
CA VAL A 119 -1.77 7.20 0.20
C VAL A 119 -0.87 6.52 -0.82
N CYS A 120 0.38 6.97 -0.96
CA CYS A 120 1.33 6.28 -1.84
C CYS A 120 1.58 4.86 -1.34
N SER A 121 1.36 3.88 -2.20
CA SER A 121 1.47 2.46 -1.87
C SER A 121 2.87 2.03 -1.47
N LEU A 122 3.92 2.67 -2.01
CA LEU A 122 5.30 2.38 -1.59
C LEU A 122 5.53 2.75 -0.11
N ASP A 123 4.77 3.71 0.44
CA ASP A 123 4.89 4.09 1.86
C ASP A 123 4.39 2.97 2.77
N GLY A 124 3.44 2.16 2.30
CA GLY A 124 2.99 0.95 3.01
C GLY A 124 4.07 -0.13 3.13
N ILE A 125 5.24 0.07 2.51
CA ILE A 125 6.45 -0.75 2.74
C ILE A 125 7.50 0.09 3.46
N GLY A 126 7.76 1.30 2.96
CA GLY A 126 8.84 2.15 3.43
C GLY A 126 8.66 2.68 4.86
N ALA A 127 7.42 2.89 5.31
CA ALA A 127 7.13 3.44 6.64
C ALA A 127 7.57 2.54 7.80
N ALA A 128 7.70 1.23 7.57
CA ALA A 128 8.20 0.27 8.56
C ALA A 128 9.73 0.14 8.56
N THR A 129 10.43 0.87 7.69
CA THR A 129 11.89 0.75 7.54
C THR A 129 12.64 1.72 8.46
N ALA A 130 13.86 1.35 8.82
CA ALA A 130 14.79 2.21 9.57
C ALA A 130 16.04 2.50 8.73
N GLY A 131 16.65 3.66 8.95
CA GLY A 131 17.82 4.12 8.19
C GLY A 131 17.49 4.46 6.73
N SER A 132 18.52 4.47 5.87
CA SER A 132 18.43 4.85 4.46
C SER A 132 18.07 3.65 3.59
N VAL A 133 16.81 3.57 3.16
CA VAL A 133 16.23 2.39 2.48
C VAL A 133 15.57 2.75 1.15
N GLY A 134 15.84 1.95 0.12
CA GLY A 134 15.11 1.97 -1.14
C GLY A 134 13.97 0.94 -1.14
N VAL A 135 12.76 1.34 -1.52
CA VAL A 135 11.65 0.40 -1.78
C VAL A 135 11.52 0.22 -3.28
N VAL A 136 11.39 -1.02 -3.74
CA VAL A 136 11.18 -1.36 -5.16
C VAL A 136 10.02 -2.34 -5.35
N THR A 137 9.12 -2.04 -6.29
CA THR A 137 8.02 -2.91 -6.71
C THR A 137 8.01 -3.08 -8.24
N ASP A 138 7.35 -4.12 -8.74
CA ASP A 138 7.28 -4.42 -10.18
C ASP A 138 6.46 -3.35 -10.94
N ALA A 139 7.11 -2.63 -11.86
CA ALA A 139 6.44 -1.69 -12.77
C ALA A 139 6.07 -2.32 -14.13
N ARG A 140 6.23 -3.64 -14.25
CA ARG A 140 6.20 -4.42 -15.50
C ARG A 140 7.31 -3.97 -16.46
N ARG A 141 7.38 -4.63 -17.62
CA ARG A 141 8.25 -4.25 -18.75
C ARG A 141 9.73 -4.05 -18.39
N ARG A 142 10.24 -4.85 -17.44
CA ARG A 142 11.64 -4.80 -16.99
C ARG A 142 12.01 -3.49 -16.29
N GLU A 143 11.02 -2.89 -15.63
CA GLU A 143 11.16 -1.66 -14.83
C GLU A 143 10.65 -1.92 -13.41
N VAL A 144 11.07 -1.05 -12.48
CA VAL A 144 10.58 -1.02 -11.11
C VAL A 144 10.02 0.35 -10.78
N TYR A 145 8.94 0.37 -10.00
CA TYR A 145 8.55 1.55 -9.26
C TYR A 145 9.40 1.62 -8.00
N TRP A 146 9.87 2.81 -7.64
CA TRP A 146 10.77 2.95 -6.52
C TRP A 146 10.64 4.29 -5.81
N ALA A 147 11.01 4.29 -4.53
CA ALA A 147 11.15 5.48 -3.71
C ALA A 147 12.25 5.24 -2.67
N ARG A 148 12.80 6.32 -2.11
CA ARG A 148 13.78 6.27 -1.01
C ARG A 148 13.09 6.68 0.29
N TYR A 149 13.56 6.13 1.39
CA TYR A 149 13.11 6.40 2.74
C TYR A 149 14.30 6.65 3.63
N ASP A 150 14.14 7.58 4.57
CA ASP A 150 15.06 7.79 5.68
C ASP A 150 14.28 7.66 6.97
N ALA A 151 14.63 6.68 7.80
CA ALA A 151 13.93 6.36 9.04
C ALA A 151 12.39 6.26 8.89
N GLY A 152 11.94 5.62 7.81
CA GLY A 152 10.52 5.42 7.53
C GLY A 152 9.82 6.59 6.83
N VAL A 153 10.51 7.72 6.60
CA VAL A 153 9.95 8.90 5.92
C VAL A 153 10.40 8.91 4.47
N ARG A 154 9.44 9.03 3.53
CA ARG A 154 9.76 9.08 2.09
C ARG A 154 10.58 10.33 1.75
N VAL A 155 11.70 10.14 1.04
CA VAL A 155 12.59 11.20 0.56
C VAL A 155 12.40 11.38 -0.94
N GLY A 156 11.75 12.49 -1.32
CA GLY A 156 11.41 12.82 -2.71
C GLY A 156 10.18 12.08 -3.24
N ASP A 157 9.94 12.23 -4.54
CA ASP A 157 8.81 11.60 -5.21
C ASP A 157 9.10 10.16 -5.62
N PRO A 158 8.09 9.28 -5.65
CA PRO A 158 8.24 7.97 -6.26
C PRO A 158 8.50 8.10 -7.76
N ALA A 159 9.32 7.21 -8.31
CA ALA A 159 9.73 7.21 -9.70
C ALA A 159 9.65 5.80 -10.32
N VAL A 160 9.85 5.73 -11.63
CA VAL A 160 9.92 4.47 -12.39
C VAL A 160 11.23 4.42 -13.18
N GLY A 161 11.86 3.26 -13.27
CA GLY A 161 13.08 3.11 -14.06
C GLY A 161 13.54 1.67 -14.20
N ARG A 162 14.57 1.45 -15.02
CA ARG A 162 15.18 0.12 -15.16
C ARG A 162 15.95 -0.24 -13.88
N PRO A 163 15.88 -1.49 -13.42
CA PRO A 163 16.51 -1.94 -12.17
C PRO A 163 17.98 -1.51 -12.00
N ALA A 164 18.81 -1.67 -13.05
CA ALA A 164 20.23 -1.29 -13.00
C ALA A 164 20.46 0.22 -12.79
N GLN A 165 19.65 1.05 -13.46
CA GLN A 165 19.71 2.51 -13.31
C GLN A 165 19.23 2.93 -11.93
N VAL A 166 18.11 2.35 -11.47
CA VAL A 166 17.57 2.60 -10.13
C VAL A 166 18.59 2.21 -9.05
N ALA A 167 19.23 1.04 -9.18
CA ALA A 167 20.28 0.61 -8.27
C ALA A 167 21.49 1.55 -8.28
N GLN A 168 21.89 2.08 -9.43
CA GLN A 168 22.96 3.08 -9.51
C GLN A 168 22.56 4.36 -8.77
N THR A 169 21.37 4.89 -9.05
CA THR A 169 20.84 6.08 -8.38
C THR A 169 20.75 5.90 -6.86
N MET A 170 20.31 4.72 -6.40
CA MET A 170 20.29 4.38 -4.97
C MET A 170 21.69 4.44 -4.34
N ARG A 171 22.74 3.94 -5.03
CA ARG A 171 24.13 4.05 -4.54
C ARG A 171 24.61 5.49 -4.49
N GLU A 172 24.31 6.28 -5.52
CA GLU A 172 24.68 7.71 -5.58
C GLU A 172 24.06 8.52 -4.42
N PHE A 173 22.86 8.13 -3.99
CA PHE A 173 22.18 8.74 -2.84
C PHE A 173 22.53 8.10 -1.48
N GLY A 174 23.46 7.15 -1.42
CA GLY A 174 23.85 6.51 -0.17
C GLY A 174 22.73 5.66 0.47
N VAL A 175 21.88 5.02 -0.35
CA VAL A 175 20.93 4.02 0.14
C VAL A 175 21.69 2.80 0.63
N GLU A 176 21.42 2.36 1.85
CA GLU A 176 22.15 1.26 2.51
C GLU A 176 21.47 -0.09 2.27
N ALA A 177 20.14 -0.10 2.24
CA ALA A 177 19.34 -1.31 2.08
C ALA A 177 18.25 -1.13 1.02
N VAL A 178 17.81 -2.24 0.41
CA VAL A 178 16.70 -2.23 -0.55
C VAL A 178 15.66 -3.29 -0.17
N THR A 179 14.37 -2.96 -0.23
CA THR A 179 13.27 -3.88 0.10
C THR A 179 12.15 -3.82 -0.94
N GLY A 180 11.16 -4.69 -0.78
CA GLY A 180 10.00 -4.80 -1.65
C GLY A 180 10.11 -5.90 -2.73
N PRO A 181 8.98 -6.32 -3.31
CA PRO A 181 8.90 -7.45 -4.24
C PRO A 181 9.72 -7.26 -5.53
N GLY A 182 10.00 -6.01 -5.93
CA GLY A 182 10.83 -5.71 -7.10
C GLY A 182 12.28 -6.19 -6.95
N ARG A 183 12.77 -6.32 -5.71
CA ARG A 183 14.13 -6.80 -5.44
C ARG A 183 14.26 -8.28 -5.77
N ALA A 184 13.28 -9.09 -5.37
CA ALA A 184 13.24 -10.52 -5.68
C ALA A 184 13.08 -10.77 -7.19
N LEU A 185 12.37 -9.88 -7.89
CA LEU A 185 12.18 -9.97 -9.34
C LEU A 185 13.45 -9.64 -10.14
N TYR A 186 14.29 -8.74 -9.62
CA TYR A 186 15.53 -8.28 -10.27
C TYR A 186 16.72 -8.34 -9.30
N PRO A 187 17.19 -9.53 -8.89
CA PRO A 187 18.16 -9.65 -7.80
C PRO A 187 19.55 -9.08 -8.14
N GLU A 188 20.00 -9.27 -9.38
CA GLU A 188 21.37 -8.95 -9.79
C GLU A 188 21.70 -7.44 -9.69
N PRO A 189 20.88 -6.50 -10.20
CA PRO A 189 21.06 -5.06 -10.02
C PRO A 189 21.21 -4.59 -8.58
N PHE A 190 20.48 -5.21 -7.65
CA PHE A 190 20.44 -4.83 -6.23
C PHE A 190 21.43 -5.62 -5.36
N THR A 191 22.40 -6.30 -5.98
CA THR A 191 23.52 -6.90 -5.27
C THR A 191 24.33 -5.82 -4.53
N GLY A 192 24.71 -6.12 -3.29
CA GLY A 192 25.49 -5.22 -2.42
C GLY A 192 24.66 -4.33 -1.49
N PHE A 193 23.35 -4.19 -1.71
CA PHE A 193 22.47 -3.56 -0.73
C PHE A 193 22.12 -4.53 0.40
N ALA A 194 22.12 -4.05 1.64
CA ALA A 194 21.66 -4.83 2.77
C ALA A 194 20.20 -5.29 2.57
N VAL A 195 19.86 -6.45 3.12
CA VAL A 195 18.48 -6.91 3.20
C VAL A 195 17.86 -6.30 4.44
N VAL A 196 16.77 -5.56 4.27
CA VAL A 196 15.93 -5.17 5.40
C VAL A 196 15.26 -6.45 5.89
N VAL A 197 15.75 -6.99 6.99
CA VAL A 197 15.07 -8.05 7.72
C VAL A 197 14.05 -7.35 8.58
N ASP A 198 12.78 -7.58 8.28
CA ASP A 198 11.67 -6.89 8.90
C ASP A 198 11.64 -7.16 10.42
N ALA A 199 11.98 -6.16 11.23
CA ALA A 199 11.96 -6.28 12.69
C ALA A 199 10.51 -6.26 13.24
N GLY A 200 9.54 -5.81 12.42
CA GLY A 200 8.14 -5.65 12.78
C GLY A 200 7.21 -6.75 12.27
N GLN A 201 7.60 -7.50 11.23
CA GLN A 201 6.84 -8.69 10.76
C GLN A 201 7.22 -9.99 11.47
N ALA A 202 7.82 -9.90 12.65
CA ALA A 202 7.91 -11.04 13.56
C ALA A 202 6.50 -11.41 14.07
N ARG A 203 5.84 -12.31 13.33
CA ARG A 203 4.77 -13.21 13.79
C ARG A 203 3.40 -12.57 14.07
N GLU A 204 2.69 -12.20 13.01
CA GLU A 204 1.26 -12.52 12.94
C GLU A 204 1.04 -13.55 11.83
N ALA A 205 0.41 -14.67 12.19
CA ALA A 205 0.12 -15.76 11.28
C ALA A 205 -0.86 -15.29 10.20
N GLY A 206 -0.38 -15.05 8.97
CA GLY A 206 -1.26 -14.78 7.83
C GLY A 206 -0.75 -13.78 6.79
N LEU A 207 0.27 -12.97 7.10
CA LEU A 207 0.86 -12.07 6.10
C LEU A 207 1.79 -12.86 5.15
N PRO A 208 1.60 -12.78 3.82
CA PRO A 208 2.43 -13.49 2.86
C PRO A 208 3.89 -13.00 2.89
N GLU A 209 4.84 -13.92 2.65
CA GLU A 209 6.31 -13.74 2.74
C GLU A 209 6.94 -12.68 1.80
N GLY A 210 6.17 -11.77 1.22
CA GLY A 210 6.67 -10.70 0.34
C GLY A 210 6.39 -9.34 0.95
N GLY A 211 7.39 -8.46 0.98
CA GLY A 211 7.27 -7.06 1.42
C GLY A 211 6.39 -6.19 0.52
N TYR A 212 5.12 -6.58 0.37
CA TYR A 212 4.04 -5.83 -0.28
C TYR A 212 3.53 -4.72 0.66
N PRO A 213 2.81 -3.72 0.15
CA PRO A 213 2.25 -2.65 0.98
C PRO A 213 1.35 -3.19 2.09
N SER A 214 1.63 -2.82 3.34
CA SER A 214 0.73 -3.05 4.48
C SER A 214 -0.41 -2.02 4.44
N PRO A 215 -1.67 -2.46 4.33
CA PRO A 215 -2.82 -1.55 4.39
C PRO A 215 -2.97 -0.86 5.75
N GLU A 216 -2.52 -1.46 6.85
CA GLU A 216 -2.52 -0.86 8.18
C GLU A 216 -1.55 0.32 8.28
N LEU A 217 -0.37 0.22 7.66
CA LEU A 217 0.56 1.35 7.58
C LEU A 217 -0.04 2.51 6.77
N LEU A 218 -0.84 2.23 5.73
CA LEU A 218 -1.57 3.28 5.00
C LEU A 218 -2.55 4.03 5.93
N VAL A 219 -3.25 3.30 6.83
CA VAL A 219 -4.10 3.93 7.85
C VAL A 219 -3.30 4.88 8.74
N GLY A 220 -2.14 4.44 9.23
CA GLY A 220 -1.27 5.26 10.07
C GLY A 220 -0.78 6.54 9.36
N LEU A 221 -0.44 6.42 8.08
CA LEU A 221 0.01 7.53 7.24
C LEU A 221 -1.10 8.57 6.98
N ALA A 222 -2.34 8.14 6.79
CA ALA A 222 -3.49 9.03 6.69
C ALA A 222 -4.01 9.51 8.07
N GLY A 223 -3.53 8.90 9.16
CA GLY A 223 -4.18 8.97 10.46
C GLY A 223 -4.21 10.36 11.08
N ALA A 224 -3.16 11.17 10.86
CA ALA A 224 -3.11 12.52 11.37
C ALA A 224 -4.16 13.43 10.68
N ASP A 225 -4.44 13.22 9.39
CA ASP A 225 -5.47 13.94 8.65
C ASP A 225 -6.87 13.52 9.10
N LEU A 226 -7.07 12.20 9.21
CA LEU A 226 -8.32 11.59 9.65
C LEU A 226 -8.73 12.05 11.06
N LEU A 227 -7.81 12.00 12.02
CA LEU A 227 -8.10 12.40 13.41
C LEU A 227 -8.33 13.91 13.55
N ALA A 228 -7.74 14.72 12.67
CA ALA A 228 -7.96 16.16 12.63
C ALA A 228 -9.19 16.56 11.82
N GLY A 229 -9.89 15.62 11.17
CA GLY A 229 -11.03 15.90 10.30
C GLY A 229 -10.66 16.75 9.08
N ARG A 230 -9.43 16.61 8.56
CA ARG A 230 -9.01 17.32 7.35
C ARG A 230 -9.64 16.68 6.12
N ASP A 231 -10.21 17.51 5.26
CA ASP A 231 -10.78 17.04 3.99
C ASP A 231 -9.70 16.33 3.15
N PRO A 232 -10.01 15.16 2.56
CA PRO A 232 -9.08 14.48 1.69
C PRO A 232 -8.82 15.30 0.43
N SER A 233 -7.58 15.27 -0.05
CA SER A 233 -7.27 15.73 -1.40
C SER A 233 -8.03 14.92 -2.44
N VAL A 234 -8.25 15.50 -3.63
CA VAL A 234 -8.81 14.75 -4.76
C VAL A 234 -8.05 13.44 -4.98
N LEU A 235 -8.79 12.35 -5.07
CA LEU A 235 -8.22 11.01 -5.22
C LEU A 235 -7.61 10.85 -6.63
N VAL A 236 -6.31 11.12 -6.75
CA VAL A 236 -5.57 11.06 -8.02
C VAL A 236 -4.61 9.87 -8.01
N PRO A 237 -4.68 8.96 -9.01
CA PRO A 237 -3.73 7.86 -9.13
C PRO A 237 -2.32 8.35 -9.47
N LEU A 238 -1.31 7.77 -8.81
CA LEU A 238 0.11 7.99 -9.10
C LEU A 238 0.54 7.22 -10.36
N TYR A 239 0.06 7.67 -11.52
CA TYR A 239 0.47 7.16 -12.82
C TYR A 239 1.85 7.71 -13.22
N LEU A 240 2.90 7.02 -12.77
CA LEU A 240 4.27 7.35 -13.16
C LEU A 240 4.61 6.90 -14.58
N ARG A 241 3.74 6.07 -15.18
CA ARG A 241 3.80 5.68 -16.58
C ARG A 241 2.52 6.14 -17.28
N ARG A 242 2.65 6.69 -18.49
CA ARG A 242 1.48 6.89 -19.35
C ARG A 242 0.92 5.53 -19.76
N PRO A 243 -0.42 5.36 -19.81
CA PRO A 243 -1.03 4.14 -20.32
C PRO A 243 -0.55 3.88 -21.75
N ASP A 244 -0.21 2.63 -22.06
CA ASP A 244 0.26 2.22 -23.38
C ASP A 244 -0.88 2.05 -24.39
N ALA A 245 -2.00 2.75 -24.18
CA ALA A 245 -3.11 2.76 -25.12
C ALA A 245 -2.61 3.43 -26.42
N THR A 246 -2.30 2.60 -27.40
CA THR A 246 -2.17 3.04 -28.79
C THR A 246 -3.56 3.17 -29.39
N GLU A 247 -3.78 4.21 -30.21
CA GLU A 247 -5.04 4.35 -30.95
C GLU A 247 -5.29 3.08 -31.79
N PRO A 248 -6.53 2.56 -31.80
CA PRO A 248 -6.87 1.43 -32.65
C PRO A 248 -6.51 1.76 -34.10
N HIS A 249 -5.77 0.87 -34.75
CA HIS A 249 -5.54 1.01 -36.18
C HIS A 249 -6.86 0.85 -36.92
N ALA A 250 -7.05 1.57 -38.02
CA ALA A 250 -8.24 1.46 -38.85
C ALA A 250 -8.54 -0.03 -39.16
N PRO A 251 -9.79 -0.48 -39.00
CA PRO A 251 -10.15 -1.87 -39.24
C PRO A 251 -9.74 -2.28 -40.66
N LYS A 252 -9.12 -3.47 -40.78
CA LYS A 252 -8.64 -3.98 -42.06
C LYS A 252 -9.82 -4.14 -43.01
N ALA A 253 -9.78 -3.48 -44.16
CA ALA A 253 -10.86 -3.56 -45.15
C ALA A 253 -11.03 -5.02 -45.60
N VAL A 254 -12.19 -5.60 -45.27
CA VAL A 254 -12.60 -6.90 -45.78
C VAL A 254 -13.05 -6.67 -47.22
N ARG A 255 -12.33 -7.24 -48.20
CA ARG A 255 -12.80 -7.28 -49.58
C ARG A 255 -13.86 -8.38 -49.65
N VAL A 256 -15.10 -7.99 -49.95
CA VAL A 256 -16.20 -8.89 -50.34
C VAL A 256 -16.11 -9.13 -51.84
#